data_AF-A0A1C3KPG5-F1
#
_entry.id   AF-A0A1C3KPG5-F1
#
_cell.length_a   1.000
_cell.length_b   1.000
_cell.length_c   1.000
_cell.angle_alpha   90.00
_cell.angle_beta   90.00
_cell.angle_gamma   90.00
#
_symmetry.space_group_name_H-M   'P 1'
#
loop_
_entity.id
_entity.type
_entity.pdbx_description
1 polymer ?
#
loop_
_entity_poly.entity_id
_entity_poly.type
_entity_poly.pdbx_seq_one_letter_code
_entity_poly.pdbx_strand_id
1 'polypeptide(L)'
;MNDYPKDIDFNNHVNYNVPSHLSAMVPKDYKQLEINNTITREDIKNMIKAENPFYISKKKAHTILYFYNIYLRNNYYKMINDTSARFNKLAEQHDIPKKYKKKWWNECKKDFMKGLIYLQDRTEISLSDIMKSRVIIGLYFDSHLRCIDYLWDVYMNNSSQKRFNFLIEKIMDYESSSSM
;
A
#
# COMPACT_ATOMS: atom_id res chain seq x y z
N MET A 1 21.74 -17.97 8.02
CA MET A 1 22.50 -16.87 7.39
C MET A 1 21.56 -16.19 6.40
N ASN A 2 20.82 -15.19 6.90
CA ASN A 2 19.75 -14.49 6.18
C ASN A 2 20.33 -13.27 5.49
N ASP A 3 20.67 -13.40 4.22
CA ASP A 3 21.39 -12.38 3.46
C ASP A 3 20.59 -11.93 2.22
N TYR A 4 19.39 -11.38 2.45
CA TYR A 4 18.58 -10.64 1.45
C TYR A 4 17.86 -9.46 2.11
N PRO A 5 17.67 -8.35 1.38
CA PRO A 5 17.80 -7.01 1.94
C PRO A 5 16.72 -6.75 2.98
N LYS A 6 17.19 -6.54 4.21
CA LYS A 6 16.39 -6.03 5.32
C LYS A 6 16.02 -4.56 5.17
N ASP A 7 16.60 -3.85 4.20
CA ASP A 7 16.33 -2.44 4.00
C ASP A 7 15.94 -2.23 2.54
N ILE A 8 14.63 -2.17 2.27
CA ILE A 8 14.19 -1.42 1.10
C ILE A 8 13.75 -0.06 1.60
N ASP A 9 14.66 0.91 1.51
CA ASP A 9 14.32 2.31 1.66
C ASP A 9 13.56 2.79 0.42
N PHE A 10 12.24 2.57 0.46
CA PHE A 10 11.31 3.04 -0.57
C PHE A 10 10.97 4.53 -0.41
N ASN A 11 11.54 5.26 0.57
CA ASN A 11 11.33 6.71 0.68
C ASN A 11 11.98 7.46 -0.50
N ASN A 12 12.96 6.84 -1.18
CA ASN A 12 13.68 7.45 -2.29
C ASN A 12 12.98 7.37 -3.66
N HIS A 13 11.82 6.71 -3.78
CA HIS A 13 11.17 6.48 -5.08
C HIS A 13 9.78 7.09 -5.24
N VAL A 14 9.29 7.86 -4.27
CA VAL A 14 8.05 8.62 -4.43
C VAL A 14 8.28 10.03 -3.89
N ASN A 15 8.53 10.96 -4.80
CA ASN A 15 8.58 12.38 -4.51
C ASN A 15 7.15 12.89 -4.23
N TYR A 16 6.62 12.56 -3.06
CA TYR A 16 5.77 13.51 -2.37
C TYR A 16 6.72 14.39 -1.58
N ASN A 17 7.12 15.51 -2.17
CA ASN A 17 7.25 16.72 -1.37
C ASN A 17 5.90 16.89 -0.67
N VAL A 18 5.76 16.30 0.52
CA VAL A 18 4.88 16.86 1.54
C VAL A 18 5.36 18.29 1.63
N PRO A 19 4.62 19.29 1.12
CA PRO A 19 5.13 20.64 1.22
C PRO A 19 5.37 20.87 2.71
N SER A 20 6.59 21.26 3.06
CA SER A 20 7.16 21.15 4.42
C SER A 20 6.25 21.73 5.52
N HIS A 21 5.38 22.67 5.16
CA HIS A 21 4.36 23.24 6.01
C HIS A 21 3.26 22.25 6.48
N LEU A 22 2.92 21.21 5.70
CA LEU A 22 1.94 20.19 6.10
C LEU A 22 2.52 19.17 7.09
N SER A 23 3.81 18.81 6.96
CA SER A 23 4.54 17.99 7.95
C SER A 23 4.68 18.74 9.29
N ALA A 24 4.90 20.06 9.24
CA ALA A 24 4.94 20.91 10.43
C ALA A 24 3.57 21.06 11.13
N MET A 25 2.45 20.79 10.43
CA MET A 25 1.09 20.86 10.96
C MET A 25 0.60 19.56 11.61
N VAL A 26 1.37 18.46 11.54
CA VAL A 26 1.03 17.19 12.18
C VAL A 26 1.17 17.33 13.71
N PRO A 27 0.09 17.14 14.48
CA PRO A 27 0.17 17.19 15.95
C PRO A 27 1.19 16.17 16.48
N LYS A 28 1.94 16.54 17.54
CA LYS A 28 3.05 15.73 18.09
C LYS A 28 2.65 14.28 18.35
N ASP A 29 1.43 14.04 18.81
CA ASP A 29 0.89 12.72 19.15
C ASP A 29 0.86 11.76 17.95
N TYR A 30 0.77 12.31 16.74
CA TYR A 30 0.72 11.50 15.52
C TYR A 30 2.08 11.33 14.82
N LYS A 31 3.14 12.03 15.26
CA LYS A 31 4.51 11.79 14.77
C LYS A 31 5.04 10.41 15.18
N GLN A 32 4.58 9.86 16.31
CA GLN A 32 4.95 8.52 16.75
C GLN A 32 4.32 7.41 15.87
N LEU A 33 3.13 7.66 15.31
CA LEU A 33 2.47 6.73 14.38
C LEU A 33 3.16 6.67 13.01
N GLU A 34 3.70 7.79 12.55
CA GLU A 34 4.52 7.89 11.34
C GLU A 34 5.82 7.08 11.48
N ILE A 35 6.46 7.14 12.66
CA ILE A 35 7.70 6.42 12.96
C ILE A 35 7.48 4.90 13.01
N ASN A 36 6.34 4.44 13.53
CA ASN A 36 6.09 3.02 13.76
C ASN A 36 5.36 2.31 12.60
N ASN A 37 4.97 3.00 11.53
CA ASN A 37 4.26 2.44 10.36
C ASN A 37 3.05 1.52 10.71
N THR A 38 2.43 1.71 11.87
CA THR A 38 1.42 0.80 12.45
C THR A 38 0.01 1.35 12.37
N ILE A 39 -0.21 2.38 11.56
CA ILE A 39 -1.51 3.04 11.41
C ILE A 39 -2.54 2.05 10.89
N THR A 40 -3.61 1.88 11.66
CA THR A 40 -4.73 1.00 11.33
C THR A 40 -5.92 1.80 10.81
N ARG A 41 -6.87 1.11 10.19
CA ARG A 41 -8.14 1.72 9.77
C ARG A 41 -8.95 2.26 10.96
N GLU A 42 -8.84 1.62 12.13
CA GLU A 42 -9.53 2.08 13.34
C GLU A 42 -8.90 3.38 13.87
N ASP A 43 -7.58 3.56 13.73
CA ASP A 43 -6.94 4.84 14.07
C ASP A 43 -7.49 5.99 13.22
N ILE A 44 -7.61 5.77 11.89
CA ILE A 44 -8.23 6.75 10.98
C ILE A 44 -9.67 7.04 11.37
N LYS A 45 -10.44 6.00 11.70
CA LYS A 45 -11.82 6.14 12.15
C LYS A 45 -11.92 6.93 13.46
N ASN A 46 -11.01 6.70 14.40
CA ASN A 46 -10.96 7.43 15.66
C ASN A 46 -10.56 8.90 15.45
N MET A 47 -9.66 9.19 14.51
CA MET A 47 -9.36 10.58 14.12
C MET A 47 -10.58 11.30 13.55
N ILE A 48 -11.45 10.61 12.81
CA ILE A 48 -12.71 11.16 12.28
C ILE A 48 -13.74 11.35 13.41
N LYS A 49 -13.94 10.34 14.27
CA LYS A 49 -14.88 10.38 15.40
C LYS A 49 -14.54 11.43 16.45
N ALA A 50 -13.26 11.77 16.59
CA ALA A 50 -12.81 12.85 17.48
C ALA A 50 -13.32 14.22 17.02
N GLU A 51 -13.81 14.33 15.79
CA GLU A 51 -14.42 15.53 15.24
C GLU A 51 -15.96 15.43 15.27
N ASN A 52 -16.62 16.54 14.93
CA ASN A 52 -18.08 16.53 14.81
C ASN A 52 -18.50 15.64 13.61
N PRO A 53 -19.43 14.69 13.77
CA PRO A 53 -19.87 13.81 12.68
C PRO A 53 -20.45 14.57 11.48
N PHE A 54 -20.93 15.79 11.68
CA PHE A 54 -21.49 16.66 10.64
C PHE A 54 -20.48 17.65 10.05
N TYR A 55 -19.30 17.81 10.66
CA TYR A 55 -18.32 18.79 10.22
C TYR A 55 -16.88 18.40 10.58
N ILE A 56 -16.03 18.34 9.56
CA ILE A 56 -14.58 18.23 9.68
C ILE A 56 -13.94 19.50 9.09
N SER A 57 -13.05 20.14 9.85
CA SER A 57 -12.29 21.28 9.34
C SER A 57 -11.30 20.85 8.23
N LYS A 58 -11.02 21.72 7.26
CA LYS A 58 -10.05 21.41 6.18
C LYS A 58 -8.68 21.00 6.72
N LYS A 59 -8.19 21.69 7.76
CA LYS A 59 -6.91 21.37 8.41
C LYS A 59 -6.91 19.92 8.92
N LYS A 60 -7.97 19.52 9.61
CA LYS A 60 -8.08 18.16 10.14
C LYS A 60 -8.26 17.13 9.04
N ALA A 61 -9.08 17.41 8.03
CA ALA A 61 -9.25 16.54 6.88
C ALA A 61 -7.89 16.25 6.20
N HIS A 62 -7.05 17.28 5.99
CA HIS A 62 -5.69 17.08 5.49
C HIS A 62 -4.85 16.15 6.39
N THR A 63 -4.88 16.33 7.72
CA THR A 63 -4.18 15.45 8.66
C THR A 63 -4.67 14.01 8.56
N ILE A 64 -5.99 13.79 8.48
CA ILE A 64 -6.57 12.45 8.36
C ILE A 64 -6.14 11.79 7.04
N LEU A 65 -6.22 12.54 5.93
CA LEU A 65 -5.82 12.02 4.61
C LEU A 65 -4.33 11.69 4.54
N TYR A 66 -3.49 12.45 5.22
CA TYR A 66 -2.07 12.13 5.34
C TYR A 66 -1.84 10.74 5.96
N PHE A 67 -2.46 10.47 7.11
CA PHE A 67 -2.35 9.16 7.76
C PHE A 67 -3.05 8.04 7.00
N TYR A 68 -4.15 8.36 6.33
CA TYR A 68 -4.86 7.41 5.49
C TYR A 68 -4.01 6.93 4.31
N ASN A 69 -3.25 7.83 3.67
CA ASN A 69 -2.31 7.46 2.61
C ASN A 69 -1.18 6.54 3.11
N ILE A 70 -0.68 6.75 4.33
CA ILE A 70 0.30 5.86 4.95
C ILE A 70 -0.31 4.47 5.17
N TYR A 71 -1.51 4.41 5.73
CA TYR A 71 -2.26 3.16 5.93
C TYR A 71 -2.42 2.37 4.62
N LEU A 72 -2.88 3.01 3.54
CA LEU A 72 -3.06 2.36 2.24
C LEU A 72 -1.75 1.78 1.69
N ARG A 73 -0.67 2.57 1.74
CA ARG A 73 0.67 2.13 1.31
C ARG A 73 1.13 0.92 2.11
N ASN A 74 0.97 0.94 3.43
CA ASN A 74 1.41 -0.15 4.30
C ASN A 74 0.67 -1.45 3.98
N ASN A 75 -0.64 -1.39 3.75
CA ASN A 75 -1.41 -2.56 3.32
C ASN A 75 -0.95 -3.12 1.97
N TYR A 76 -0.65 -2.24 1.01
CA TYR A 76 -0.15 -2.67 -0.30
C TYR A 76 1.23 -3.33 -0.22
N TYR A 77 2.14 -2.77 0.58
CA TYR A 77 3.45 -3.38 0.81
C TYR A 77 3.33 -4.71 1.56
N LYS A 78 2.41 -4.82 2.52
CA LYS A 78 2.10 -6.08 3.18
C LYS A 78 1.65 -7.14 2.17
N MET A 79 0.73 -6.81 1.26
CA MET A 79 0.30 -7.71 0.19
C MET A 79 1.48 -8.18 -0.70
N ILE A 80 2.39 -7.27 -1.07
CA ILE A 80 3.60 -7.63 -1.84
C ILE A 80 4.47 -8.62 -1.05
N ASN A 81 4.71 -8.33 0.23
CA ASN A 81 5.53 -9.17 1.10
C ASN A 81 4.92 -10.56 1.29
N ASP A 82 3.61 -10.63 1.52
CA ASP A 82 2.87 -11.89 1.65
C ASP A 82 2.93 -12.70 0.35
N THR A 83 2.79 -12.05 -0.81
CA THR A 83 2.94 -12.69 -2.13
C THR A 83 4.36 -13.22 -2.33
N SER A 84 5.37 -12.45 -1.93
CA SER A 84 6.79 -12.86 -2.01
C SER A 84 7.07 -14.07 -1.12
N ALA A 85 6.57 -14.05 0.12
CA ALA A 85 6.74 -15.15 1.07
C ALA A 85 6.11 -16.44 0.54
N ARG A 86 4.89 -16.36 0.01
CA ARG A 86 4.21 -17.50 -0.63
C ARG A 86 5.01 -18.06 -1.81
N PHE A 87 5.51 -17.18 -2.67
CA PHE A 87 6.34 -17.58 -3.81
C PHE A 87 7.65 -18.25 -3.37
N ASN A 88 8.37 -17.67 -2.41
CA ASN A 88 9.62 -18.23 -1.94
C ASN A 88 9.43 -19.61 -1.34
N LYS A 89 8.39 -19.80 -0.53
CA LYS A 89 8.05 -21.11 0.03
C LYS A 89 7.80 -22.15 -1.06
N LEU A 90 7.03 -21.79 -2.09
CA LEU A 90 6.76 -22.68 -3.21
C LEU A 90 8.05 -22.99 -4.01
N ALA A 91 8.81 -21.95 -4.34
CA ALA A 91 10.04 -22.11 -5.11
C ALA A 91 11.12 -22.93 -4.37
N GLU A 92 11.11 -22.94 -3.03
CA GLU A 92 11.94 -23.84 -2.22
C GLU A 92 11.49 -25.29 -2.29
N GLN A 93 10.18 -25.55 -2.34
CA GLN A 93 9.64 -26.91 -2.50
C GLN A 93 9.98 -27.55 -3.85
N HIS A 94 10.26 -26.73 -4.87
CA HIS A 94 10.61 -27.15 -6.22
C HIS A 94 12.10 -26.93 -6.55
N ASP A 95 12.95 -26.75 -5.53
CA ASP A 95 14.41 -26.58 -5.66
C ASP A 95 14.85 -25.50 -6.68
N ILE A 96 14.03 -24.46 -6.85
CA ILE A 96 14.26 -23.45 -7.87
C ILE A 96 15.52 -22.64 -7.55
N PRO A 97 16.49 -22.57 -8.47
CA PRO A 97 17.71 -21.84 -8.22
C PRO A 97 17.43 -20.35 -8.02
N LYS A 98 18.16 -19.76 -7.08
CA LYS A 98 18.06 -18.37 -6.65
C LYS A 98 18.06 -17.34 -7.78
N LYS A 99 18.81 -17.61 -8.86
CA LYS A 99 18.87 -16.76 -10.07
C LYS A 99 17.49 -16.63 -10.72
N TYR A 100 16.75 -17.73 -10.85
CA TYR A 100 15.40 -17.76 -11.42
C TYR A 100 14.39 -17.12 -10.48
N LYS A 101 14.44 -17.44 -9.17
CA LYS A 101 13.62 -16.79 -8.15
C LYS A 101 13.70 -15.26 -8.23
N LYS A 102 14.93 -14.73 -8.25
CA LYS A 102 15.18 -13.28 -8.35
C LYS A 102 14.67 -12.70 -9.67
N LYS A 103 14.88 -13.40 -10.79
CA LYS A 103 14.44 -12.93 -12.12
C LYS A 103 12.91 -12.79 -12.18
N TRP A 104 12.17 -13.84 -11.86
CA TRP A 104 10.71 -13.84 -11.95
C TRP A 104 10.07 -12.89 -10.95
N TRP A 105 10.60 -12.81 -9.73
CA TRP A 105 10.12 -11.86 -8.73
C TRP A 105 10.31 -10.41 -9.18
N ASN A 106 11.44 -10.08 -9.82
CA ASN A 106 11.68 -8.72 -10.33
C ASN A 106 10.68 -8.30 -11.41
N GLU A 107 10.18 -9.24 -12.22
CA GLU A 107 9.12 -8.99 -13.19
C GLU A 107 7.81 -8.63 -12.48
N CYS A 108 7.42 -9.41 -11.46
CA CYS A 108 6.25 -9.08 -10.63
C CYS A 108 6.41 -7.75 -9.89
N LYS A 109 7.60 -7.48 -9.32
CA LYS A 109 7.88 -6.23 -8.58
C LYS A 109 7.65 -4.99 -9.44
N LYS A 110 8.12 -5.00 -10.69
CA LYS A 110 7.91 -3.87 -11.62
C LYS A 110 6.42 -3.59 -11.83
N ASP A 111 5.64 -4.65 -12.01
CA ASP A 111 4.19 -4.52 -12.19
C ASP A 111 3.46 -4.10 -10.92
N PHE A 112 3.88 -4.59 -9.75
CA PHE A 112 3.35 -4.11 -8.46
C PHE A 112 3.63 -2.62 -8.25
N MET A 113 4.79 -2.11 -8.67
CA MET A 113 5.08 -0.67 -8.57
C MET A 113 4.18 0.16 -9.50
N LYS A 114 3.93 -0.30 -10.73
CA LYS A 114 2.95 0.36 -11.63
C LYS A 114 1.55 0.39 -11.01
N GLY A 115 1.15 -0.72 -10.37
CA GLY A 115 -0.15 -0.79 -9.68
C GLY A 115 -0.25 0.15 -8.49
N LEU A 116 0.85 0.32 -7.74
CA LEU A 116 0.89 1.27 -6.62
C LEU A 116 0.69 2.70 -7.11
N ILE A 117 1.42 3.11 -8.16
CA ILE A 117 1.29 4.44 -8.76
C ILE A 117 -0.15 4.65 -9.26
N TYR A 118 -0.71 3.69 -9.98
CA TYR A 118 -2.09 3.76 -10.46
C TYR A 118 -3.12 3.97 -9.33
N LEU A 119 -3.00 3.21 -8.24
CA LEU A 119 -3.90 3.34 -7.10
C LEU A 119 -3.72 4.66 -6.35
N GLN A 120 -2.47 5.14 -6.22
CA GLN A 120 -2.18 6.43 -5.61
C GLN A 120 -2.78 7.57 -6.43
N ASP A 121 -2.57 7.60 -7.74
CA ASP A 121 -3.14 8.62 -8.64
C ASP A 121 -4.67 8.65 -8.56
N ARG A 122 -5.32 7.48 -8.59
CA ARG A 122 -6.78 7.35 -8.48
C ARG A 122 -7.29 7.85 -7.12
N THR A 123 -6.57 7.53 -6.05
CA THR A 123 -6.93 7.95 -4.70
C THR A 123 -6.77 9.46 -4.55
N GLU A 124 -5.68 10.03 -5.06
CA GLU A 124 -5.41 11.47 -5.00
C GLU A 124 -6.48 12.29 -5.72
N ILE A 125 -6.89 11.86 -6.93
CA ILE A 125 -8.00 12.49 -7.67
C ILE A 125 -9.28 12.46 -6.82
N SER A 126 -9.63 11.29 -6.29
CA SER A 126 -10.85 11.10 -5.51
C SER A 126 -10.87 11.95 -4.23
N LEU A 127 -9.74 12.05 -3.55
CA LEU A 127 -9.60 12.83 -2.31
C LEU A 127 -9.57 14.35 -2.59
N SER A 128 -8.97 14.77 -3.70
CA SER A 128 -8.94 16.17 -4.13
C SER A 128 -10.36 16.74 -4.27
N ASP A 129 -11.29 15.96 -4.81
CA ASP A 129 -12.67 16.38 -4.98
C ASP A 129 -13.39 16.59 -3.64
N ILE A 130 -13.11 15.77 -2.63
CA ILE A 130 -13.60 16.02 -1.28
C ILE A 130 -13.02 17.32 -0.71
N MET A 131 -11.72 17.55 -0.90
CA MET A 131 -11.03 18.73 -0.34
C MET A 131 -11.44 20.06 -0.98
N LYS A 132 -11.96 20.02 -2.21
CA LYS A 132 -12.59 21.17 -2.88
C LYS A 132 -13.93 21.55 -2.27
N SER A 133 -14.60 20.64 -1.57
CA SER A 133 -15.91 20.91 -0.95
C SER A 133 -15.82 22.05 0.07
N ARG A 134 -16.86 22.89 0.10
CA ARG A 134 -16.97 23.99 1.08
C ARG A 134 -17.16 23.48 2.51
N VAL A 135 -17.88 22.36 2.65
CA VAL A 135 -18.17 21.68 3.91
C VAL A 135 -17.77 20.21 3.74
N ILE A 136 -17.05 19.67 4.72
CA ILE A 136 -16.67 18.25 4.77
C ILE A 136 -17.51 17.62 5.88
N ILE A 137 -18.50 16.81 5.50
CA ILE A 137 -19.35 16.09 6.44
C ILE A 137 -18.62 14.82 6.88
N GLY A 138 -18.43 14.63 8.18
CA GLY A 138 -17.61 13.53 8.71
C GLY A 138 -18.12 12.14 8.36
N LEU A 139 -19.43 11.93 8.38
CA LEU A 139 -20.04 10.66 7.96
C LEU A 139 -19.81 10.36 6.47
N TYR A 140 -19.96 11.37 5.61
CA TYR A 140 -19.69 11.25 4.17
C TYR A 140 -18.22 10.98 3.92
N PHE A 141 -17.33 11.69 4.62
CA PHE A 141 -15.90 11.53 4.55
C PHE A 141 -15.47 10.09 4.89
N ASP A 142 -15.92 9.55 6.02
CA ASP A 142 -15.63 8.17 6.43
C ASP A 142 -16.20 7.13 5.45
N SER A 143 -17.41 7.37 4.93
CA SER A 143 -18.01 6.50 3.91
C SER A 143 -17.19 6.49 2.63
N HIS A 144 -16.66 7.64 2.21
CA HIS A 144 -15.82 7.75 1.03
C HIS A 144 -14.49 7.01 1.20
N LEU A 145 -13.87 7.10 2.39
CA LEU A 145 -12.67 6.32 2.69
C LEU A 145 -12.95 4.81 2.60
N ARG A 146 -14.09 4.33 3.11
CA ARG A 146 -14.48 2.91 2.96
C ARG A 146 -14.61 2.47 1.50
N CYS A 147 -15.10 3.33 0.61
CA CYS A 147 -15.15 3.01 -0.82
C CYS A 147 -13.75 2.87 -1.41
N ILE A 148 -12.81 3.72 -0.99
CA ILE A 148 -11.40 3.63 -1.41
C ILE A 148 -10.76 2.35 -0.84
N ASP A 149 -10.99 2.01 0.43
CA ASP A 149 -10.53 0.76 1.06
C ASP A 149 -10.92 -0.45 0.19
N TYR A 150 -12.21 -0.55 -0.16
CA TYR A 150 -12.74 -1.61 -1.01
C TYR A 150 -12.05 -1.68 -2.38
N LEU A 151 -11.83 -0.53 -3.03
CA LEU A 151 -11.16 -0.48 -4.34
C LEU A 151 -9.71 -0.97 -4.25
N TRP A 152 -8.98 -0.58 -3.21
CA TRP A 152 -7.63 -1.07 -2.97
C TRP A 152 -7.64 -2.58 -2.71
N ASP A 153 -8.52 -3.08 -1.85
CA ASP A 153 -8.60 -4.50 -1.51
C ASP A 153 -8.89 -5.37 -2.75
N VAL A 154 -9.87 -4.97 -3.57
CA VAL A 154 -10.20 -5.67 -4.83
C VAL A 154 -9.00 -5.68 -5.77
N TYR A 155 -8.33 -4.54 -5.94
CA TYR A 155 -7.15 -4.46 -6.80
C TYR A 155 -6.00 -5.33 -6.28
N MET A 156 -5.70 -5.23 -4.98
CA MET A 156 -4.63 -5.96 -4.32
C MET A 156 -4.84 -7.47 -4.43
N ASN A 157 -6.05 -7.96 -4.17
CA ASN A 157 -6.38 -9.39 -4.28
C ASN A 157 -6.20 -9.90 -5.71
N ASN A 158 -6.76 -9.19 -6.69
CA ASN A 158 -6.64 -9.56 -8.11
C ASN A 158 -5.18 -9.51 -8.59
N SER A 159 -4.44 -8.48 -8.19
CA SER A 159 -3.03 -8.32 -8.57
C SER A 159 -2.16 -9.41 -7.94
N SER A 160 -2.30 -9.64 -6.63
CA SER A 160 -1.60 -10.72 -5.91
C SER A 160 -1.86 -12.08 -6.55
N GLN A 161 -3.13 -12.43 -6.79
CA GLN A 161 -3.48 -13.72 -7.40
C GLN A 161 -2.93 -13.86 -8.81
N LYS A 162 -3.08 -12.84 -9.66
CA LYS A 162 -2.56 -12.86 -11.04
C LYS A 162 -1.05 -13.06 -11.07
N ARG A 163 -0.31 -12.37 -10.20
CA ARG A 163 1.16 -12.49 -10.13
C ARG A 163 1.58 -13.82 -9.53
N PHE A 164 0.86 -14.32 -8.54
CA PHE A 164 1.14 -15.62 -7.96
C PHE A 164 0.93 -16.75 -8.99
N ASN A 165 -0.14 -16.71 -9.78
CA ASN A 165 -0.36 -17.66 -10.87
C ASN A 165 0.76 -17.62 -11.92
N PHE A 166 1.17 -16.43 -12.34
CA PHE A 166 2.33 -16.27 -13.25
C PHE A 166 3.61 -16.91 -12.68
N LEU A 167 3.85 -16.78 -11.37
CA LEU A 167 5.01 -17.39 -10.72
C LEU A 167 4.91 -18.92 -10.66
N ILE A 168 3.72 -19.47 -10.46
CA ILE A 168 3.47 -20.92 -10.55
C ILE A 168 3.79 -21.42 -11.97
N GLU A 169 3.27 -20.75 -13.01
CA GLU A 169 3.56 -21.10 -14.40
C GLU A 169 5.07 -21.15 -14.66
N LYS A 170 5.83 -20.17 -14.16
CA LYS A 170 7.30 -20.17 -14.28
C LYS A 170 7.99 -21.34 -13.61
N ILE A 171 7.47 -21.80 -12.47
CA ILE A 171 7.99 -22.98 -11.77
C ILE A 171 7.73 -24.23 -12.61
N MET A 172 6.49 -24.43 -13.08
CA MET A 172 6.11 -25.59 -13.88
C MET A 172 6.89 -25.69 -15.21
N ASP A 173 7.10 -24.55 -15.88
CA ASP A 173 7.91 -24.46 -17.09
C ASP A 173 9.36 -24.89 -16.83
N TYR A 174 9.93 -24.45 -15.70
CA TYR A 174 11.29 -24.78 -15.31
C TYR A 174 11.46 -26.28 -15.04
N GLU A 175 10.54 -26.88 -14.29
CA GLU A 175 10.56 -28.33 -14.01
C GLU A 175 10.48 -29.14 -15.29
N SER A 176 9.54 -28.81 -16.18
CA SER A 176 9.35 -29.50 -17.45
C SER A 176 10.62 -29.45 -18.32
N SER A 177 11.29 -28.30 -18.35
CA SER A 177 12.56 -28.11 -19.07
C SER A 177 13.78 -28.76 -18.42
N SER A 178 13.72 -29.08 -17.13
CA SER A 178 14.82 -29.72 -16.37
C SER A 178 14.71 -31.25 -16.32
N SER A 179 13.53 -31.79 -16.65
CA SER A 179 13.26 -33.23 -16.79
C SER A 179 13.52 -33.80 -18.19
N MET A 180 13.90 -32.95 -19.15
CA MET A 180 14.39 -33.33 -20.48
C MET A 180 15.91 -33.30 -20.51
#